data_AF-A0A7W8ZXX7-F1
#
_entry.id   AF-A0A7W8ZXX7-F1
#
_cell.length_a   1.000
_cell.length_b   1.000
_cell.length_c   1.000
_cell.angle_alpha   90.00
_cell.angle_beta   90.00
_cell.angle_gamma   90.00
#
_symmetry.space_group_name_H-M   'P 1'
#
loop_
_entity.id
_entity.type
_entity.pdbx_description
1 polymer ?
#
loop_
_entity_poly.entity_id
_entity_poly.type
_entity_poly.pdbx_seq_one_letter_code
_entity_poly.pdbx_strand_id
1 'polypeptide(L)'
;MGSKSTDRKLPATGPAETPVGGWLRGIHFSGFSLVMMVILVLAVVVLAPSLRTYAEQRQQISALNAEVSEQQTEVDQLKSERERWNDRTYITTQARDRLSYVQPGDISFLVINDLPVPVTDASETAPVSTNIQDTKIDWLGSLFASAMTAGLAPKAAAE
;
A
#
# COMPACT_ATOMS: atom_id res chain seq x y z
N MET A 1 5.70 19.34 -99.87
CA MET A 1 5.22 18.60 -98.68
C MET A 1 5.99 19.08 -97.48
N GLY A 2 5.32 19.77 -96.54
CA GLY A 2 5.96 20.32 -95.34
C GLY A 2 5.90 19.36 -94.15
N SER A 3 7.05 19.05 -93.56
CA SER A 3 7.14 18.32 -92.29
C SER A 3 6.97 19.30 -91.13
N LYS A 4 5.91 19.12 -90.33
CA LYS A 4 5.74 19.83 -89.06
C LYS A 4 6.47 19.05 -87.96
N SER A 5 7.50 19.67 -87.37
CA SER A 5 8.15 19.18 -86.16
C SER A 5 7.30 19.59 -84.95
N THR A 6 6.87 18.61 -84.16
CA THR A 6 6.11 18.84 -82.93
C THR A 6 7.09 18.92 -81.75
N ASP A 7 7.37 20.12 -81.28
CA ASP A 7 8.13 20.37 -80.05
C ASP A 7 7.31 19.93 -78.83
N ARG A 8 7.67 18.77 -78.25
CA ARG A 8 7.07 18.29 -77.00
C ARG A 8 7.83 18.92 -75.84
N LYS A 9 7.35 20.05 -75.33
CA LYS A 9 7.80 20.60 -74.04
C LYS A 9 7.49 19.61 -72.92
N LEU A 10 8.53 19.06 -72.32
CA LEU A 10 8.44 18.28 -71.09
C LEU A 10 8.19 19.26 -69.93
N PRO A 11 7.23 18.99 -69.03
CA PRO A 11 7.05 19.81 -67.84
C PRO A 11 8.28 19.68 -66.94
N ALA A 12 8.94 20.81 -66.66
CA ALA A 12 9.97 20.89 -65.66
C ALA A 12 9.36 20.52 -64.28
N THR A 13 9.94 19.52 -63.63
CA THR A 13 9.64 19.19 -62.24
C THR A 13 10.09 20.37 -61.38
N GLY A 14 9.14 21.12 -60.84
CA GLY A 14 9.43 22.15 -59.83
C GLY A 14 10.06 21.52 -58.58
N PRO A 15 10.85 22.28 -57.80
CA PRO A 15 11.45 21.76 -56.58
C PRO A 15 10.37 21.23 -55.64
N ALA A 16 10.60 20.06 -55.05
CA ALA A 16 9.71 19.46 -54.07
C ALA A 16 9.54 20.41 -52.88
N GLU A 17 8.41 21.12 -52.84
CA GLU A 17 8.03 21.93 -51.70
C GLU A 17 7.74 21.00 -50.52
N THR A 18 8.64 20.96 -49.55
CA THR A 18 8.43 20.20 -48.32
C THR A 18 7.26 20.84 -47.53
N PRO A 19 6.20 20.09 -47.19
CA PRO A 19 4.98 20.64 -46.57
C PRO A 19 5.22 21.29 -45.19
N VAL A 20 6.38 21.06 -44.58
CA VAL A 20 6.82 21.70 -43.32
C VAL A 20 7.18 23.19 -43.48
N GLY A 21 7.59 23.64 -44.67
CA GLY A 21 8.00 25.04 -44.89
C GLY A 21 6.84 26.03 -45.07
N GLY A 22 5.67 25.55 -45.49
CA GLY A 22 4.48 26.37 -45.69
C GLY A 22 3.79 26.78 -44.40
N TRP A 23 3.80 25.91 -43.39
CA TRP A 23 3.19 26.17 -42.07
C TRP A 23 3.86 27.34 -41.33
N LEU A 24 5.18 27.48 -41.45
CA LEU A 24 5.94 28.58 -40.84
C LEU A 24 5.67 29.94 -41.52
N ARG A 25 5.32 29.93 -42.81
CA ARG A 25 5.07 31.15 -43.59
C ARG A 25 3.66 31.73 -43.37
N GLY A 26 2.77 30.94 -42.75
CA GLY A 26 1.44 31.34 -42.30
C GLY A 26 1.40 31.96 -40.90
N ILE A 27 2.54 32.09 -40.20
CA ILE A 27 2.62 32.81 -38.92
C ILE A 27 2.66 34.31 -39.21
N HIS A 28 1.56 34.84 -39.72
CA HIS A 28 1.31 36.28 -39.68
C HIS A 28 1.00 36.65 -38.22
N PHE A 29 1.80 37.54 -37.65
CA PHE A 29 1.54 38.17 -36.34
C PHE A 29 0.23 38.98 -36.42
N SER A 30 -0.89 38.28 -36.40
CA SER A 30 -2.25 38.82 -36.38
C SER A 30 -2.87 38.53 -35.01
N GLY A 31 -3.94 39.25 -34.67
CA GLY A 31 -4.67 39.00 -33.41
C GLY A 31 -5.11 37.55 -33.22
N PHE A 32 -5.25 36.78 -34.31
CA PHE A 32 -5.52 35.34 -34.26
C PHE A 32 -4.39 34.54 -33.60
N SER A 33 -3.12 34.88 -33.85
CA SER A 33 -1.97 34.23 -33.21
C SER A 33 -1.95 34.48 -31.70
N LEU A 34 -2.32 35.69 -31.26
CA LEU A 34 -2.46 36.02 -29.84
C LEU A 34 -3.57 35.19 -29.20
N VAL A 35 -4.75 35.09 -29.85
CA VAL A 35 -5.86 34.27 -29.38
C VAL A 35 -5.46 32.80 -29.29
N MET A 36 -4.76 32.27 -30.30
CA MET A 36 -4.32 30.88 -30.31
C MET A 36 -3.32 30.59 -29.18
N MET A 37 -2.41 31.52 -28.90
CA MET A 37 -1.48 31.42 -27.78
C MET A 37 -2.20 31.44 -26.43
N VAL A 38 -3.19 32.30 -26.25
CA VAL A 38 -4.03 32.31 -25.04
C VAL A 38 -4.76 30.98 -24.86
N ILE A 39 -5.36 30.43 -25.92
CA ILE A 39 -6.03 29.13 -25.88
C ILE A 39 -5.06 28.01 -25.49
N LEU A 40 -3.85 28.01 -26.06
CA LEU A 40 -2.84 27.00 -25.75
C LEU A 40 -2.41 27.08 -24.28
N VAL A 41 -2.17 28.29 -23.76
CA VAL A 41 -1.86 28.50 -22.34
C VAL A 41 -3.01 28.02 -21.45
N LEU A 42 -4.26 28.37 -21.77
CA LEU A 42 -5.43 27.90 -21.02
C LEU A 42 -5.55 26.38 -21.05
N ALA A 43 -5.33 25.74 -22.20
CA ALA A 43 -5.36 24.29 -22.32
C ALA A 43 -4.32 23.62 -21.40
N VAL A 44 -3.10 24.15 -21.35
CA VAL A 44 -2.05 23.64 -20.46
C VAL A 44 -2.42 23.85 -18.99
N VAL A 45 -2.93 25.02 -18.61
CA VAL A 45 -3.34 25.32 -17.22
C VAL A 45 -4.45 24.39 -16.74
N VAL A 46 -5.41 24.05 -17.61
CA VAL A 46 -6.51 23.13 -17.28
C VAL A 46 -6.04 21.67 -17.24
N LEU A 47 -5.08 21.28 -18.07
CA LEU A 47 -4.63 19.88 -18.21
C LEU A 47 -3.48 19.51 -17.26
N ALA A 48 -2.67 20.48 -16.81
CA ALA A 48 -1.57 20.20 -15.88
C ALA A 48 -2.05 19.57 -14.55
N PRO A 49 -3.15 20.03 -13.91
CA PRO A 49 -3.68 19.38 -12.70
C PRO A 49 -4.09 17.93 -12.93
N SER A 50 -4.72 17.61 -14.07
CA SER A 50 -5.20 16.25 -14.35
C SER A 50 -4.07 15.25 -14.61
N LEU A 51 -2.99 15.69 -15.24
CA LEU A 51 -1.78 14.88 -15.40
C LEU A 51 -1.10 14.59 -14.06
N ARG A 52 -1.08 15.60 -13.16
CA ARG A 52 -0.54 15.45 -11.82
C ARG A 52 -1.36 14.47 -10.98
N THR A 53 -2.68 14.63 -10.94
CA THR A 53 -3.57 13.73 -10.18
C THR A 53 -3.56 12.31 -10.73
N TYR A 54 -3.43 12.13 -12.05
CA TYR A 54 -3.30 10.79 -12.64
C TYR A 54 -2.03 10.05 -12.17
N ALA A 55 -0.92 10.77 -12.01
CA ALA A 55 0.33 10.21 -11.51
C ALA A 55 0.24 9.86 -10.01
N GLU A 56 -0.36 10.74 -9.21
CA GLU A 56 -0.62 10.54 -7.77
C GLU A 56 -1.55 9.33 -7.54
N GLN A 57 -2.64 9.23 -8.29
CA GLN A 57 -3.58 8.08 -8.24
C GLN A 57 -2.91 6.73 -8.56
N ARG A 58 -1.97 6.70 -9.51
CA ARG A 58 -1.22 5.47 -9.84
C ARG A 58 -0.40 4.97 -8.65
N GLN A 59 0.22 5.88 -7.91
CA GLN A 59 0.99 5.54 -6.72
C GLN A 59 0.09 5.03 -5.60
N GLN A 60 -1.04 5.71 -5.37
CA GLN A 60 -2.02 5.26 -4.37
C GLN A 60 -2.60 3.89 -4.67
N ILE A 61 -2.98 3.61 -5.91
CA ILE A 61 -3.50 2.30 -6.31
C ILE A 61 -2.45 1.21 -6.05
N SER A 62 -1.17 1.49 -6.30
CA SER A 62 -0.10 0.53 -6.02
C SER A 62 0.08 0.29 -4.52
N ALA A 63 0.00 1.33 -3.70
CA ALA A 63 0.10 1.23 -2.24
C ALA A 63 -1.10 0.49 -1.63
N LEU A 64 -2.33 0.86 -2.02
CA LEU A 64 -3.55 0.20 -1.56
C LEU A 64 -3.59 -1.29 -1.95
N ASN A 65 -3.16 -1.63 -3.16
CA ASN A 65 -3.12 -3.04 -3.57
C ASN A 65 -2.10 -3.85 -2.78
N ALA A 66 -0.96 -3.25 -2.41
CA ALA A 66 0.02 -3.90 -1.55
C ALA A 66 -0.55 -4.15 -0.15
N GLU A 67 -1.22 -3.15 0.42
CA GLU A 67 -1.88 -3.27 1.74
C GLU A 67 -2.99 -4.33 1.74
N VAL A 68 -3.83 -4.37 0.70
CA VAL A 68 -4.88 -5.40 0.57
C VAL A 68 -4.27 -6.79 0.43
N SER A 69 -3.17 -6.94 -0.31
CA SER A 69 -2.47 -8.23 -0.45
C SER A 69 -1.89 -8.72 0.87
N GLU A 70 -1.32 -7.81 1.68
CA GLU A 70 -0.78 -8.13 2.99
C GLU A 70 -1.90 -8.56 3.96
N GLN A 71 -2.97 -7.78 4.04
CA GLN A 71 -4.13 -8.10 4.87
C GLN A 71 -4.79 -9.42 4.46
N GLN A 72 -4.89 -9.70 3.17
CA GLN A 72 -5.44 -10.97 2.68
C GLN A 72 -4.57 -12.16 3.12
N THR A 73 -3.24 -12.00 3.07
CA THR A 73 -2.29 -13.02 3.54
C THR A 73 -2.44 -13.28 5.03
N GLU A 74 -2.58 -12.23 5.84
CA GLU A 74 -2.81 -12.34 7.28
C GLU A 74 -4.14 -13.05 7.59
N VAL A 75 -5.22 -12.70 6.88
CA VAL A 75 -6.52 -13.36 7.02
C VAL A 75 -6.43 -14.84 6.70
N ASP A 76 -5.71 -15.23 5.65
CA ASP A 76 -5.56 -16.62 5.25
C ASP A 76 -4.69 -17.40 6.24
N GLN A 77 -3.64 -16.78 6.80
CA GLN A 77 -2.87 -17.36 7.91
C GLN A 77 -3.75 -17.59 9.14
N LEU A 78 -4.51 -16.57 9.57
CA LEU A 78 -5.40 -16.66 10.72
C LEU A 78 -6.50 -17.71 10.52
N LYS A 79 -7.05 -17.84 9.31
CA LYS A 79 -7.99 -18.93 8.98
C LYS A 79 -7.34 -20.31 9.11
N SER A 80 -6.13 -20.47 8.57
CA SER A 80 -5.40 -21.74 8.67
C SER A 80 -5.09 -22.11 10.11
N GLU A 81 -4.72 -21.13 10.95
CA GLU A 81 -4.54 -21.34 12.37
C GLU A 81 -5.86 -21.74 13.01
N ARG A 82 -6.94 -21.00 12.78
CA ARG A 82 -8.27 -21.33 13.31
C ARG A 82 -8.70 -22.75 12.98
N GLU A 83 -8.47 -23.20 11.75
CA GLU A 83 -8.74 -24.59 11.35
C GLU A 83 -7.90 -25.59 12.16
N ARG A 84 -6.60 -25.32 12.37
CA ARG A 84 -5.74 -26.16 13.22
C ARG A 84 -6.22 -26.18 14.67
N TRP A 85 -6.65 -25.04 15.22
CA TRP A 85 -7.21 -24.96 16.57
C TRP A 85 -8.57 -25.68 16.70
N ASN A 86 -9.30 -25.93 15.60
CA ASN A 86 -10.55 -26.70 15.65
C ASN A 86 -10.33 -28.22 15.75
N ASP A 87 -9.12 -28.73 15.50
CA ASP A 87 -8.81 -30.15 15.68
C ASP A 87 -8.61 -30.46 17.17
N ARG A 88 -9.45 -31.34 17.69
CA ARG A 88 -9.39 -31.82 19.08
C ARG A 88 -8.03 -32.41 19.42
N THR A 89 -7.38 -33.09 18.47
CA THR A 89 -6.07 -33.72 18.62
C THR A 89 -4.97 -32.67 18.80
N TYR A 90 -5.07 -31.55 18.10
CA TYR A 90 -4.12 -30.44 18.21
C TYR A 90 -4.24 -29.76 19.58
N ILE A 91 -5.47 -29.50 20.04
CA ILE A 91 -5.72 -28.92 21.37
C ILE A 91 -5.20 -29.83 22.49
N THR A 92 -5.48 -31.14 22.44
CA THR A 92 -5.06 -32.07 23.51
C THR A 92 -3.54 -32.23 23.58
N THR A 93 -2.86 -32.25 22.44
CA THR A 93 -1.39 -32.28 22.38
C THR A 93 -0.79 -31.02 23.00
N GLN A 94 -1.31 -29.85 22.62
CA GLN A 94 -0.77 -28.57 23.12
C GLN A 94 -1.10 -28.29 24.59
N ALA A 95 -2.25 -28.77 25.06
CA ALA A 95 -2.61 -28.74 26.47
C ALA A 95 -1.77 -29.70 27.32
N ARG A 96 -1.35 -30.86 26.78
CA ARG A 96 -0.40 -31.75 27.47
C ARG A 96 0.95 -31.08 27.66
N ASP A 97 1.51 -30.53 26.58
CA ASP A 97 2.86 -29.94 26.60
C ASP A 97 2.96 -28.72 27.51
N ARG A 98 1.94 -27.84 27.50
CA ARG A 98 1.97 -26.60 28.29
C ARG A 98 1.32 -26.68 29.66
N LEU A 99 0.25 -27.47 29.80
CA LEU A 99 -0.61 -27.47 30.98
C LEU A 99 -0.61 -28.81 31.71
N SER A 100 0.18 -29.79 31.27
CA SER A 100 0.15 -31.17 31.80
C SER A 100 -1.27 -31.72 31.85
N TYR A 101 -2.10 -31.43 30.83
CA TYR A 101 -3.49 -31.88 30.78
C TYR A 101 -3.58 -33.40 30.63
N VAL A 102 -4.43 -34.04 31.44
CA VAL A 102 -4.50 -35.51 31.55
C VAL A 102 -5.93 -35.97 31.24
N GLN A 103 -6.07 -37.04 30.44
CA GLN A 103 -7.38 -37.60 30.15
C GLN A 103 -7.88 -38.43 31.35
N PRO A 104 -9.20 -38.48 31.64
CA PRO A 104 -9.71 -39.35 32.71
C PRO A 104 -9.25 -40.80 32.51
N GLY A 105 -8.44 -41.31 33.44
CA GLY A 105 -7.83 -42.66 33.39
C GLY A 105 -6.31 -42.69 33.17
N ASP A 106 -5.68 -41.58 32.75
CA ASP A 106 -4.22 -41.45 32.64
C ASP A 106 -3.60 -41.06 34.01
N ILE A 107 -2.41 -41.60 34.34
CA ILE A 107 -1.71 -41.36 35.62
C ILE A 107 -0.63 -40.29 35.42
N SER A 108 -0.76 -39.12 36.06
CA SER A 108 0.24 -38.04 36.01
C SER A 108 1.34 -38.29 37.04
N PHE A 109 2.60 -38.33 36.59
CA PHE A 109 3.77 -38.36 37.48
C PHE A 109 4.37 -36.95 37.57
N LEU A 110 4.16 -36.29 38.71
CA LEU A 110 4.89 -35.06 39.04
C LEU A 110 6.21 -35.46 39.70
N VAL A 111 7.33 -35.24 39.01
CA VAL A 111 8.66 -35.43 39.59
C VAL A 111 8.95 -34.24 40.50
N ILE A 112 8.61 -34.40 41.78
CA ILE A 112 9.07 -33.49 42.83
C ILE A 112 10.48 -33.94 43.19
N ASN A 113 11.48 -33.16 42.76
CA ASN A 113 12.84 -33.33 43.25
C ASN A 113 12.89 -32.86 44.71
N ASP A 114 12.78 -33.82 45.64
CA ASP A 114 12.97 -33.67 47.09
C ASP A 114 14.42 -33.33 47.46
N LEU A 115 15.38 -33.58 46.56
CA LEU A 115 16.79 -33.30 46.83
C LEU A 115 16.92 -31.85 47.34
N PRO A 116 17.68 -31.61 48.43
CA PRO A 116 17.96 -30.27 48.90
C PRO A 116 18.80 -29.56 47.83
N VAL A 117 18.11 -28.96 46.87
CA VAL A 117 18.69 -27.99 45.97
C VAL A 117 19.11 -26.85 46.89
N PRO A 118 20.39 -26.48 46.98
CA PRO A 118 20.76 -25.24 47.65
C PRO A 118 19.93 -24.15 46.97
N VAL A 119 19.00 -23.57 47.73
CA VAL A 119 18.16 -22.46 47.30
C VAL A 119 19.06 -21.24 47.14
N THR A 120 19.84 -21.22 46.05
CA THR A 120 20.66 -20.07 45.69
C THR A 120 19.82 -18.90 45.18
N ASP A 121 18.50 -19.07 45.07
CA ASP A 121 17.57 -18.01 44.76
C ASP A 121 16.31 -18.14 45.63
N ALA A 122 16.50 -18.21 46.96
CA ALA A 122 15.55 -17.54 47.84
C ALA A 122 15.72 -16.01 47.66
N SER A 123 15.50 -15.53 46.43
CA SER A 123 15.33 -14.10 46.19
C SER A 123 14.02 -13.71 46.87
N GLU A 124 14.19 -13.29 48.12
CA GLU A 124 13.40 -12.28 48.79
C GLU A 124 11.90 -12.41 48.52
N THR A 125 11.22 -13.18 49.38
CA THR A 125 9.81 -12.93 49.67
C THR A 125 9.71 -11.54 50.31
N ALA A 126 9.88 -10.50 49.51
CA ALA A 126 9.73 -9.12 49.94
C ALA A 126 8.30 -8.97 50.48
N PRO A 127 8.10 -8.26 51.60
CA PRO A 127 6.77 -8.03 52.15
C PRO A 127 5.90 -7.42 51.05
N VAL A 128 4.76 -8.06 50.77
CA VAL A 128 3.78 -7.56 49.80
C VAL A 128 3.41 -6.14 50.21
N SER A 129 3.88 -5.17 49.41
CA SER A 129 3.71 -3.76 49.74
C SER A 129 2.23 -3.40 49.62
N THR A 130 1.68 -2.74 50.64
CA THR A 130 0.31 -2.18 50.63
C THR A 130 0.20 -0.92 49.76
N ASN A 131 1.32 -0.46 49.17
CA ASN A 131 1.31 0.61 48.19
C ASN A 131 0.89 0.08 46.83
N ILE A 132 -0.18 0.67 46.28
CA ILE A 132 -0.56 0.46 44.88
C ILE A 132 0.53 1.10 44.02
N GLN A 133 1.23 0.27 43.25
CA GLN A 133 2.20 0.73 42.27
C GLN A 133 1.44 1.27 41.05
N ASP A 134 1.58 2.57 40.76
CA ASP A 134 1.06 3.13 39.53
C ASP A 134 1.88 2.54 38.35
N THR A 135 1.20 1.76 37.52
CA THR A 135 1.83 1.23 36.30
C THR A 135 2.16 2.41 35.40
N LYS A 136 3.43 2.54 34.98
CA LYS A 136 3.87 3.61 34.06
C LYS A 136 3.15 3.62 32.70
N ILE A 137 2.36 2.58 32.43
CA ILE A 137 1.66 2.35 31.18
C ILE A 137 0.16 2.35 31.49
N ASP A 138 -0.51 3.45 31.12
CA ASP A 138 -1.97 3.53 31.10
C ASP A 138 -2.50 2.78 29.88
N TRP A 139 -2.52 1.46 29.99
CA TRP A 139 -3.01 0.58 28.94
C TRP A 139 -4.46 0.90 28.57
N LEU A 140 -5.30 1.29 29.55
CA LEU A 140 -6.70 1.61 29.33
C LEU A 140 -6.86 2.89 28.50
N GLY A 141 -6.13 3.94 28.88
CA GLY A 141 -6.05 5.18 28.11
C GLY A 141 -5.51 4.95 26.70
N SER A 142 -4.48 4.11 26.55
CA SER A 142 -3.91 3.79 25.24
C SER A 142 -4.89 3.05 24.33
N LEU A 143 -5.64 2.06 24.84
CA LEU A 143 -6.66 1.34 24.07
C LEU A 143 -7.83 2.24 23.68
N PHE A 144 -8.29 3.08 24.61
CA PHE A 144 -9.37 4.01 24.34
C PHE A 144 -8.96 5.07 23.32
N ALA A 145 -7.74 5.60 23.43
CA ALA A 145 -7.17 6.54 22.49
C ALA A 145 -7.00 5.91 21.09
N SER A 146 -6.57 4.65 21.00
CA SER A 146 -6.50 3.92 19.73
C SER A 146 -7.89 3.74 19.10
N ALA A 147 -8.91 3.39 19.88
CA ALA A 147 -10.27 3.24 19.37
C ALA A 147 -10.87 4.58 18.90
N MET A 148 -10.68 5.65 19.67
CA MET A 148 -11.08 7.00 19.25
C MET A 148 -10.30 7.46 18.02
N THR A 149 -8.99 7.20 17.96
CA THR A 149 -8.16 7.55 16.80
C THR A 149 -8.62 6.80 15.56
N ALA A 150 -8.93 5.51 15.66
CA ALA A 150 -9.45 4.74 14.53
C ALA A 150 -10.84 5.20 14.09
N GLY A 151 -11.72 5.59 15.02
CA GLY A 151 -13.07 6.08 14.72
C GLY A 151 -13.13 7.53 14.23
N LEU A 152 -12.18 8.37 14.66
CA LEU A 152 -12.06 9.79 14.31
C LEU A 152 -11.02 10.04 13.23
N ALA A 153 -10.27 9.02 12.82
CA ALA A 153 -9.31 9.12 11.73
C ALA A 153 -10.04 9.73 10.54
N PRO A 154 -9.63 10.90 10.03
CA PRO A 154 -10.18 11.40 8.79
C PRO A 154 -9.94 10.29 7.79
N LYS A 155 -11.02 9.75 7.20
CA LYS A 155 -10.92 8.83 6.06
C LYS A 155 -9.93 9.49 5.13
N ALA A 156 -8.71 8.95 5.04
CA ALA A 156 -7.61 9.60 4.34
C ALA A 156 -8.19 10.06 3.01
N ALA A 157 -8.32 11.37 2.85
CA ALA A 157 -8.65 11.93 1.57
C ALA A 157 -7.43 11.55 0.75
N ALA A 158 -7.63 10.50 -0.04
CA ALA A 158 -6.63 9.94 -0.91
C ALA A 158 -6.12 11.11 -1.78
N GLU A 159 -4.92 11.59 -1.46
CA GLU A 159 -4.12 12.54 -2.26
C GLU A 159 -3.27 11.83 -3.32
#